data_AF-C6LM20-F1
#
_entry.id   AF-C6LM20-F1
#
_cell.length_a   1.000
_cell.length_b   1.000
_cell.length_c   1.000
_cell.angle_alpha   90.00
_cell.angle_beta   90.00
_cell.angle_gamma   90.00
#
_symmetry.space_group_name_H-M   'P 1'
#
loop_
_entity.id
_entity.type
_entity.pdbx_description
1 polymer ?
#
loop_
_entity_poly.entity_id
_entity_poly.type
_entity_poly.pdbx_seq_one_letter_code
_entity_poly.pdbx_strand_id
1 'polypeptide(L)'
;MKKKPFNKYVRRTGRYPFMGITQDESFRRQHQYSKTGCNVYDGTTIKSQPLGPWRKQDVLRFAYEHMGKEIELPDGSSYPFAIAPVYGKIEKDLQGIFHLTGEQRTGCMYCAFGVTEEKEPNRFQRMQISHPKHYSLCMKPVEEGGLGMKEVLRYMDVPYETWESVGQMRFDIHGEIHEYAA
;
A
#
# COMPACT_ATOMS: atom_id res chain seq x y z
N MET A 1 -10.36 10.19 10.22
CA MET A 1 -10.10 8.74 10.29
C MET A 1 -8.76 8.35 10.91
N LYS A 2 -7.62 9.03 10.67
CA LYS A 2 -6.29 8.57 11.16
C LYS A 2 -5.76 9.26 12.44
N LYS A 3 -5.62 10.59 12.43
CA LYS A 3 -4.95 11.35 13.52
C LYS A 3 -5.68 11.31 14.87
N LYS A 4 -7.00 11.56 14.88
CA LYS A 4 -7.80 11.65 16.12
C LYS A 4 -7.80 10.34 16.94
N PRO A 5 -8.03 9.15 16.34
CA PRO A 5 -7.91 7.88 17.07
C PRO A 5 -6.53 7.65 17.67
N PHE A 6 -5.47 7.99 16.94
CA PHE A 6 -4.10 7.87 17.42
C PHE A 6 -3.85 8.73 18.68
N ASN A 7 -4.24 10.00 18.63
CA ASN A 7 -4.12 10.90 19.79
C ASN A 7 -4.92 10.39 21.00
N LYS A 8 -6.11 9.80 20.77
CA LYS A 8 -6.91 9.19 21.84
C LYS A 8 -6.20 7.99 22.47
N TYR A 9 -5.57 7.14 21.66
CA TYR A 9 -4.81 5.97 22.15
C TYR A 9 -3.61 6.38 23.02
N VAL A 10 -2.81 7.34 22.55
CA VAL A 10 -1.65 7.86 23.29
C VAL A 10 -2.09 8.45 24.62
N ARG A 11 -3.11 9.30 24.64
CA ARG A 11 -3.64 9.90 25.88
C ARG A 11 -4.14 8.87 26.89
N ARG A 12 -4.76 7.78 26.41
CA ARG A 12 -5.33 6.74 27.28
C ARG A 12 -4.27 5.80 27.86
N THR A 13 -3.20 5.54 27.12
CA THR A 13 -2.25 4.46 27.46
C THR A 13 -0.88 4.97 27.88
N GLY A 14 -0.54 6.23 27.58
CA GLY A 14 0.83 6.76 27.73
C GLY A 14 1.86 6.16 26.78
N ARG A 15 1.44 5.29 25.85
CA ARG A 15 2.34 4.58 24.92
C ARG A 15 2.64 5.43 23.70
N TYR A 16 3.88 5.37 23.24
CA TYR A 16 4.37 6.03 22.03
C TYR A 16 4.68 5.01 20.93
N PRO A 17 4.58 5.39 19.64
CA PRO A 17 4.70 4.45 18.54
C PRO A 17 6.15 4.15 18.16
N PHE A 18 6.37 2.91 17.73
CA PHE A 18 7.42 2.57 16.77
C PHE A 18 6.88 2.77 15.35
N MET A 19 7.60 3.52 14.53
CA MET A 19 7.22 3.87 13.18
C MET A 19 8.21 3.26 12.18
N GLY A 20 7.70 2.47 11.25
CA GLY A 20 8.47 1.88 10.15
C GLY A 20 8.67 2.84 8.97
N ILE A 21 9.06 4.09 9.22
CA ILE A 21 9.37 5.07 8.17
C ILE A 21 10.83 4.95 7.80
N THR A 22 11.14 4.85 6.51
CA THR A 22 12.52 4.94 6.00
C THR A 22 12.84 6.35 5.48
N GLN A 23 14.12 6.74 5.48
CA GLN A 23 14.55 8.04 4.97
C GLN A 23 14.35 8.18 3.46
N ASP A 24 14.49 7.08 2.71
CA ASP A 24 14.41 7.03 1.25
C ASP A 24 12.96 7.10 0.71
N GLU A 25 11.95 7.27 1.58
CA GLU A 25 10.57 7.49 1.17
C GLU A 25 10.34 8.84 0.48
N SER A 26 11.04 9.91 0.93
CA SER A 26 10.94 11.25 0.34
C SER A 26 11.99 12.20 0.94
N PHE A 27 12.29 13.29 0.23
CA PHE A 27 13.11 14.40 0.74
C PHE A 27 12.68 14.91 2.12
N ARG A 28 11.36 14.98 2.35
CA ARG A 28 10.82 15.42 3.65
C ARG A 28 11.18 14.45 4.78
N ARG A 29 11.12 13.14 4.53
CA ARG A 29 11.48 12.12 5.53
C ARG A 29 12.98 12.12 5.81
N GLN A 30 13.79 12.23 4.76
CA GLN A 30 15.23 12.37 4.88
C GLN A 30 15.61 13.57 5.74
N HIS A 31 15.08 14.76 5.43
CA HIS A 31 15.34 15.98 6.19
C HIS A 31 14.87 15.88 7.64
N GLN A 32 13.69 15.30 7.87
CA GLN A 32 13.18 15.11 9.23
C GLN A 32 14.11 14.19 10.03
N TYR A 33 14.51 13.06 9.47
CA TYR A 33 15.39 12.11 10.15
C TYR A 33 16.77 12.74 10.43
N SER A 34 17.32 13.52 9.48
CA SER A 34 18.59 14.23 9.69
C SER A 34 18.55 15.19 10.89
N LYS A 35 17.37 15.70 11.24
CA LYS A 35 17.19 16.59 12.41
C LYS A 35 16.90 15.85 13.70
N THR A 36 16.05 14.82 13.64
CA THR A 36 15.52 14.17 14.86
C THR A 36 16.18 12.84 15.19
N GLY A 37 16.89 12.22 14.24
CA GLY A 37 17.47 10.89 14.39
C GLY A 37 16.44 9.78 14.57
N CYS A 38 16.87 8.67 15.18
CA CYS A 38 16.07 7.46 15.37
C CYS A 38 14.96 7.63 16.41
N ASN A 39 15.23 8.33 17.52
CA ASN A 39 14.25 8.55 18.58
C ASN A 39 13.93 10.04 18.69
N VAL A 40 12.65 10.38 18.59
CA VAL A 40 12.14 11.74 18.70
C VAL A 40 11.51 11.89 20.09
N TYR A 41 12.19 12.62 20.97
CA TYR A 41 11.79 12.79 22.37
C TYR A 41 10.99 14.07 22.62
N ASP A 42 11.04 15.01 21.67
CA ASP A 42 10.46 16.34 21.77
C ASP A 42 9.56 16.69 20.58
N GLY A 43 8.77 17.74 20.73
CA GLY A 43 7.84 18.23 19.70
C GLY A 43 6.44 17.62 19.74
N THR A 44 5.70 17.79 18.64
CA THR A 44 4.27 17.48 18.56
C THR A 44 3.95 15.98 18.43
N THR A 45 4.94 15.15 18.08
CA THR A 45 4.75 13.70 17.95
C THR A 45 6.02 12.99 18.36
N ILE A 46 6.07 12.61 19.64
CA ILE A 46 7.08 11.72 20.21
C ILE A 46 6.91 10.32 19.60
N LYS A 47 8.02 9.73 19.13
CA LYS A 47 8.03 8.44 18.41
C LYS A 47 9.45 7.89 18.28
N SER A 48 9.54 6.59 18.04
CA SER A 48 10.77 5.93 17.58
C SER A 48 10.64 5.49 16.14
N GLN A 49 11.69 5.65 15.33
CA GLN A 49 11.73 5.30 13.91
C GLN A 49 12.99 4.47 13.58
N PRO A 50 13.06 3.22 14.08
CA PRO A 50 14.27 2.38 13.99
C PRO A 50 14.66 2.00 12.56
N LEU A 51 13.70 1.96 11.63
CA LEU A 51 13.97 1.69 10.21
C LEU A 51 14.45 2.94 9.46
N GLY A 52 14.61 4.08 10.12
CA GLY A 52 15.02 5.32 9.46
C GLY A 52 16.33 5.20 8.65
N PRO A 53 17.40 4.55 9.15
CA PRO A 53 18.64 4.33 8.39
C PRO A 53 18.52 3.34 7.22
N TRP A 54 17.47 2.52 7.20
CA TRP A 54 17.31 1.46 6.22
C TRP A 54 16.75 2.03 4.92
N ARG A 55 17.14 1.44 3.79
CA ARG A 55 16.51 1.69 2.49
C ARG A 55 15.38 0.69 2.24
N LYS A 56 14.50 0.98 1.28
CA LYS A 56 13.48 0.03 0.79
C LYS A 56 14.12 -1.32 0.44
N GLN A 57 15.29 -1.30 -0.20
CA GLN A 57 16.01 -2.51 -0.59
C GLN A 57 16.52 -3.30 0.62
N ASP A 58 16.96 -2.64 1.70
CA ASP A 58 17.39 -3.34 2.92
C ASP A 58 16.21 -4.01 3.61
N VAL A 59 15.05 -3.34 3.65
CA VAL A 59 13.81 -3.89 4.20
C VAL A 59 13.33 -5.10 3.40
N LEU A 60 13.32 -5.00 2.07
CA LEU A 60 12.90 -6.11 1.21
C LEU A 60 13.88 -7.28 1.27
N ARG A 61 15.20 -7.01 1.29
CA ARG A 61 16.22 -8.05 1.46
C ARG A 61 16.03 -8.78 2.77
N PHE A 62 15.86 -8.05 3.88
CA PHE A 62 15.63 -8.67 5.19
C PHE A 62 14.38 -9.56 5.17
N ALA A 63 13.27 -9.05 4.62
CA ALA A 63 12.04 -9.83 4.53
C ALA A 63 12.19 -11.08 3.64
N TYR A 64 12.91 -10.97 2.53
CA TYR A 64 13.23 -12.11 1.64
C TYR A 64 14.05 -13.18 2.36
N GLU A 65 15.12 -12.78 3.05
CA GLU A 65 16.04 -13.67 3.75
C GLU A 65 15.42 -14.34 5.00
N HIS A 66 14.31 -13.79 5.51
CA HIS A 66 13.65 -14.28 6.73
C HIS A 66 12.27 -14.87 6.51
N MET A 67 11.81 -14.93 5.25
CA MET A 67 10.50 -15.51 4.92
C MET A 67 10.36 -16.94 5.47
N GLY A 68 9.31 -17.19 6.23
CA GLY A 68 9.01 -18.49 6.84
C GLY A 68 9.88 -18.86 8.04
N LYS A 69 10.83 -18.02 8.47
CA LYS A 69 11.58 -18.27 9.70
C LYS A 69 10.68 -18.10 10.92
N GLU A 70 10.77 -19.02 11.87
CA GLU A 70 10.07 -18.90 13.15
C GLU A 70 10.62 -17.74 13.97
N ILE A 71 9.72 -16.88 14.46
CA ILE A 71 10.04 -15.80 15.39
C ILE A 71 9.49 -16.19 16.75
N GLU A 72 10.38 -16.40 17.71
CA GLU A 72 10.03 -16.64 19.10
C GLU A 72 9.69 -15.33 19.81
N LEU A 73 8.58 -15.35 20.55
CA LEU A 73 8.11 -14.26 21.39
C LEU A 73 8.57 -14.46 22.84
N PRO A 74 8.65 -13.38 23.64
CA PRO A 74 9.08 -13.47 25.03
C PRO A 74 8.23 -14.38 25.93
N ASP A 75 7.00 -14.71 25.50
CA ASP A 75 6.09 -15.61 26.20
C ASP A 75 6.26 -17.09 25.79
N GLY A 76 7.25 -17.40 24.94
CA GLY A 76 7.56 -18.75 24.45
C GLY A 76 6.70 -19.20 23.27
N SER A 77 5.76 -18.38 22.80
CA SER A 77 5.04 -18.65 21.55
C SER A 77 5.90 -18.30 20.34
N SER A 78 5.63 -18.91 19.17
CA SER A 78 6.30 -18.56 17.91
C SER A 78 5.31 -18.38 16.78
N TYR A 79 5.74 -17.65 15.75
CA TYR A 79 5.03 -17.57 14.49
C TYR A 79 6.00 -17.46 13.31
N PRO A 80 5.65 -17.99 12.13
CA PRO A 80 6.47 -17.84 10.94
C PRO A 80 6.42 -16.41 10.43
N PHE A 81 7.59 -15.83 10.16
CA PHE A 81 7.69 -14.51 9.55
C PHE A 81 7.10 -14.52 8.14
N ALA A 82 6.19 -13.59 7.88
CA ALA A 82 5.54 -13.43 6.58
C ALA A 82 5.24 -11.95 6.28
N ILE A 83 5.09 -11.64 5.00
CA ILE A 83 4.57 -10.34 4.54
C ILE A 83 3.06 -10.42 4.28
N ALA A 84 2.38 -9.28 4.30
CA ALA A 84 0.96 -9.24 4.02
C ALA A 84 0.65 -9.71 2.58
N PRO A 85 -0.40 -10.51 2.35
CA PRO A 85 -0.70 -11.11 1.04
C PRO A 85 -0.85 -10.10 -0.12
N VAL A 86 -1.29 -8.88 0.18
CA VAL A 86 -1.43 -7.79 -0.80
C VAL A 86 -0.11 -7.40 -1.49
N TYR A 87 1.02 -7.70 -0.84
CA TYR A 87 2.35 -7.46 -1.39
C TYR A 87 2.82 -8.58 -2.32
N GLY A 88 2.10 -9.71 -2.38
CA GLY A 88 2.48 -10.87 -3.19
C GLY A 88 3.74 -11.56 -2.66
N LYS A 89 4.71 -11.77 -3.54
CA LYS A 89 6.02 -12.36 -3.23
C LYS A 89 7.12 -11.30 -3.34
N ILE A 90 8.25 -11.56 -2.70
CA ILE A 90 9.48 -10.78 -2.93
C ILE A 90 10.33 -11.55 -3.94
N GLU A 91 10.64 -10.92 -5.05
CA GLU A 91 11.50 -11.47 -6.10
C GLU A 91 12.78 -10.64 -6.20
N LYS A 92 13.88 -11.32 -6.55
CA LYS A 92 15.18 -10.70 -6.78
C LYS A 92 15.51 -10.81 -8.27
N ASP A 93 15.72 -9.68 -8.92
CA ASP A 93 16.08 -9.67 -10.34
C ASP A 93 17.57 -10.02 -10.56
N LEU A 94 17.97 -10.12 -11.83
CA LEU A 94 19.35 -10.44 -12.24
C LEU A 94 20.38 -9.39 -11.78
N GLN A 95 19.94 -8.15 -11.51
CA GLN A 95 20.78 -7.07 -10.99
C GLN A 95 20.87 -7.08 -9.47
N GLY A 96 20.12 -7.99 -8.82
CA GLY A 96 20.07 -8.14 -7.38
C GLY A 96 19.13 -7.17 -6.68
N ILE A 97 18.24 -6.51 -7.40
CA ILE A 97 17.23 -5.60 -6.85
C ILE A 97 15.98 -6.41 -6.47
N PHE A 98 15.46 -6.13 -5.27
CA PHE A 98 14.27 -6.77 -4.74
C PHE A 98 13.01 -5.99 -5.11
N HIS A 99 11.98 -6.72 -5.56
CA HIS A 99 10.69 -6.17 -5.94
C HIS A 99 9.55 -6.99 -5.35
N LEU A 100 8.42 -6.33 -5.09
CA LEU A 100 7.17 -6.99 -4.72
C LEU A 100 6.39 -7.34 -5.98
N THR A 101 5.78 -8.53 -6.05
CA THR A 101 4.93 -8.91 -7.19
C THR A 101 3.53 -8.32 -7.10
N GLY A 102 3.12 -7.85 -5.91
CA GLY A 102 1.85 -7.16 -5.69
C GLY A 102 2.03 -5.65 -5.52
N GLU A 103 1.32 -5.08 -4.53
CA GLU A 103 1.40 -3.65 -4.24
C GLU A 103 2.79 -3.23 -3.76
N GLN A 104 3.29 -2.06 -4.17
CA GLN A 104 4.62 -1.60 -3.74
C GLN A 104 4.60 -0.86 -2.40
N ARG A 105 3.48 -0.19 -2.10
CA ARG A 105 3.15 0.44 -0.83
C ARG A 105 1.63 0.49 -0.72
N THR A 106 1.09 0.34 0.48
CA THR A 106 -0.34 0.40 0.71
C THR A 106 -0.75 1.67 1.45
N GLY A 107 -1.96 2.14 1.17
CA GLY A 107 -2.52 3.36 1.73
C GLY A 107 -4.02 3.23 1.97
N CYS A 108 -4.71 4.36 2.01
CA CYS A 108 -6.18 4.31 1.93
C CYS A 108 -6.56 3.93 0.51
N MET A 109 -7.35 2.87 0.35
CA MET A 109 -7.76 2.37 -0.97
C MET A 109 -8.52 3.43 -1.78
N TYR A 110 -9.28 4.31 -1.13
CA TYR A 110 -10.06 5.39 -1.77
C TYR A 110 -9.24 6.66 -2.07
N CYS A 111 -7.94 6.68 -1.76
CA CYS A 111 -7.13 7.86 -2.00
C CYS A 111 -6.69 7.92 -3.46
N ALA A 112 -7.09 8.95 -4.19
CA ALA A 112 -6.66 9.19 -5.56
C ALA A 112 -5.28 9.86 -5.68
N PHE A 113 -4.57 10.08 -4.57
CA PHE A 113 -3.27 10.77 -4.64
C PHE A 113 -2.25 9.94 -5.41
N GLY A 114 -1.67 10.56 -6.45
CA GLY A 114 -0.70 9.95 -7.35
C GLY A 114 -1.28 8.98 -8.37
N VAL A 115 -2.62 8.89 -8.50
CA VAL A 115 -3.25 7.96 -9.45
C VAL A 115 -2.90 8.26 -10.92
N THR A 116 -2.65 9.53 -11.26
CA THR A 116 -2.26 9.97 -12.61
C THR A 116 -0.90 9.41 -13.04
N GLU A 117 -0.05 9.05 -12.08
CA GLU A 117 1.29 8.50 -12.33
C GLU A 117 1.29 6.97 -12.32
N GLU A 118 0.13 6.33 -12.11
CA GLU A 118 0.02 4.89 -12.10
C GLU A 118 -0.12 4.32 -13.50
N LYS A 119 0.55 3.18 -13.73
CA LYS A 119 0.36 2.39 -14.95
C LYS A 119 -0.98 1.67 -14.91
N GLU A 120 -1.56 1.44 -16.07
CA GLU A 120 -2.72 0.57 -16.19
C GLU A 120 -2.34 -0.92 -16.01
N PRO A 121 -3.18 -1.72 -15.31
CA PRO A 121 -4.37 -1.29 -14.58
C PRO A 121 -3.99 -0.52 -13.30
N ASN A 122 -4.56 0.67 -13.11
CA ASN A 122 -4.31 1.51 -11.92
C ASN A 122 -5.06 0.98 -10.68
N ARG A 123 -4.85 1.59 -9.51
CA ARG A 123 -5.40 1.10 -8.24
C ARG A 123 -6.92 0.99 -8.21
N PHE A 124 -7.65 1.84 -8.93
CA PHE A 124 -9.12 1.78 -8.95
C PHE A 124 -9.61 0.64 -9.84
N GLN A 125 -9.00 0.47 -11.01
CA GLN A 125 -9.22 -0.68 -11.89
C GLN A 125 -8.87 -2.00 -11.17
N ARG A 126 -7.74 -2.06 -10.45
CA ARG A 126 -7.39 -3.22 -9.61
C ARG A 126 -8.37 -3.44 -8.45
N MET A 127 -8.90 -2.36 -7.86
CA MET A 127 -9.92 -2.45 -6.80
C MET A 127 -11.25 -2.99 -7.32
N GLN A 128 -11.63 -2.67 -8.56
CA GLN A 128 -12.84 -3.18 -9.19
C GLN A 128 -12.87 -4.71 -9.18
N ILE A 129 -11.72 -5.34 -9.48
CA ILE A 129 -11.57 -6.79 -9.51
C ILE A 129 -11.39 -7.36 -8.10
N SER A 130 -10.45 -6.81 -7.32
CA SER A 130 -10.08 -7.38 -6.02
C SER A 130 -11.10 -7.14 -4.91
N HIS A 131 -11.84 -6.03 -4.95
CA HIS A 131 -12.75 -5.57 -3.90
C HIS A 131 -14.00 -4.88 -4.48
N PRO A 132 -14.85 -5.57 -5.26
CA PRO A 132 -15.95 -4.96 -6.03
C PRO A 132 -16.95 -4.19 -5.16
N LYS A 133 -17.22 -4.65 -3.94
CA LYS A 133 -18.09 -3.92 -2.99
C LYS A 133 -17.51 -2.57 -2.56
N HIS A 134 -16.20 -2.51 -2.34
CA HIS A 134 -15.51 -1.28 -1.97
C HIS A 134 -15.40 -0.34 -3.16
N TYR A 135 -15.14 -0.87 -4.36
CA TYR A 135 -15.18 -0.12 -5.61
C TYR A 135 -16.56 0.50 -5.85
N SER A 136 -17.63 -0.28 -5.71
CA SER A 136 -19.01 0.20 -5.87
C SER A 136 -19.31 1.35 -4.91
N LEU A 137 -18.98 1.21 -3.61
CA LEU A 137 -19.14 2.29 -2.63
C LEU A 137 -18.31 3.54 -2.99
N CYS A 138 -17.08 3.33 -3.47
CA CYS A 138 -16.18 4.41 -3.85
C CYS A 138 -16.70 5.20 -5.05
N MET A 139 -17.23 4.52 -6.05
CA MET A 139 -17.74 5.13 -7.28
C MET A 139 -19.14 5.70 -7.15
N LYS A 140 -19.95 5.18 -6.21
CA LYS A 140 -21.32 5.64 -5.96
C LYS A 140 -21.36 7.15 -5.63
N PRO A 141 -22.34 7.92 -6.14
CA PRO A 141 -22.51 9.34 -5.82
C PRO A 141 -22.68 9.59 -4.31
N VAL A 142 -22.29 10.78 -3.85
CA VAL A 142 -22.37 11.16 -2.42
C VAL A 142 -23.82 11.24 -1.97
N GLU A 143 -24.71 11.70 -2.85
CA GLU A 143 -26.15 11.87 -2.65
C GLU A 143 -26.84 10.53 -2.36
N GLU A 144 -26.28 9.44 -2.86
CA GLU A 144 -26.76 8.09 -2.61
C GLU A 144 -25.98 7.37 -1.50
N GLY A 145 -25.14 8.07 -0.75
CA GLY A 145 -24.34 7.52 0.35
C GLY A 145 -23.03 6.87 -0.07
N GLY A 146 -22.52 7.18 -1.26
CA GLY A 146 -21.18 6.78 -1.73
C GLY A 146 -20.09 7.80 -1.43
N LEU A 147 -18.92 7.63 -2.07
CA LEU A 147 -17.79 8.56 -1.95
C LEU A 147 -17.66 9.55 -3.12
N GLY A 148 -18.44 9.38 -4.19
CA GLY A 148 -18.45 10.28 -5.36
C GLY A 148 -17.16 10.27 -6.18
N MET A 149 -16.33 9.24 -6.07
CA MET A 149 -15.01 9.22 -6.72
C MET A 149 -15.10 9.19 -8.25
N LYS A 150 -16.18 8.63 -8.81
CA LYS A 150 -16.39 8.53 -10.26
C LYS A 150 -16.31 9.89 -10.96
N GLU A 151 -16.96 10.90 -10.41
CA GLU A 151 -16.99 12.25 -10.97
C GLU A 151 -15.61 12.92 -10.89
N VAL A 152 -14.87 12.68 -9.81
CA VAL A 152 -13.51 13.21 -9.61
C VAL A 152 -12.54 12.59 -10.63
N LEU A 153 -12.57 11.25 -10.78
CA LEU A 153 -11.69 10.57 -11.73
C LEU A 153 -12.02 10.95 -13.17
N ARG A 154 -13.31 11.11 -13.52
CA ARG A 154 -13.72 11.61 -14.82
C ARG A 154 -13.22 13.04 -15.08
N TYR A 155 -13.29 13.92 -14.09
CA TYR A 155 -12.78 15.29 -14.21
C TYR A 155 -11.25 15.33 -14.40
N MET A 156 -10.53 14.40 -13.76
CA MET A 156 -9.07 14.28 -13.85
C MET A 156 -8.60 13.52 -15.09
N ASP A 157 -9.50 13.05 -15.96
CA ASP A 157 -9.21 12.17 -17.09
C ASP A 157 -8.42 10.90 -16.69
N VAL A 158 -8.74 10.37 -15.50
CA VAL A 158 -8.14 9.14 -15.00
C VAL A 158 -9.07 7.98 -15.32
N PRO A 159 -8.63 6.95 -16.06
CA PRO A 159 -9.45 5.79 -16.33
C PRO A 159 -9.72 5.04 -15.03
N TYR A 160 -10.96 4.59 -14.81
CA TYR A 160 -11.34 3.89 -13.56
C TYR A 160 -12.07 2.56 -13.80
N GLU A 161 -12.47 2.33 -15.04
CA GLU A 161 -13.01 1.07 -15.57
C GLU A 161 -11.94 0.43 -16.47
N THR A 162 -11.85 -0.90 -16.52
CA THR A 162 -11.01 -1.61 -17.50
C THR A 162 -11.79 -1.83 -18.81
N TRP A 163 -11.07 -2.07 -19.90
CA TRP A 163 -11.66 -2.42 -21.20
C TRP A 163 -12.54 -3.67 -21.09
N GLU A 164 -12.14 -4.65 -20.27
CA GLU A 164 -12.96 -5.82 -19.98
C GLU A 164 -14.24 -5.46 -19.22
N SER A 165 -14.17 -4.49 -18.30
CA SER A 165 -15.33 -4.08 -17.49
C SER A 165 -16.39 -3.30 -18.27
N VAL A 166 -16.02 -2.69 -19.40
CA VAL A 166 -16.95 -1.98 -20.31
C VAL A 166 -17.42 -2.86 -21.48
N GLY A 167 -17.09 -4.16 -21.47
CA GLY A 167 -17.55 -5.12 -22.48
C GLY A 167 -16.86 -4.99 -23.84
N GLN A 168 -15.69 -4.34 -23.92
CA GLN A 168 -14.90 -4.29 -25.14
C GLN A 168 -13.94 -5.47 -25.22
N MET A 169 -13.94 -6.14 -26.38
CA MET A 169 -13.25 -7.41 -26.63
C MET A 169 -11.72 -7.25 -26.53
N ARG A 170 -11.06 -8.21 -25.88
CA ARG A 170 -9.60 -8.29 -25.79
C ARG A 170 -9.09 -9.13 -26.97
N PHE A 171 -8.26 -8.55 -27.83
CA PHE A 171 -7.55 -9.30 -28.86
C PHE A 171 -6.29 -9.90 -28.23
N ASP A 172 -6.33 -11.18 -27.87
CA ASP A 172 -5.12 -11.89 -27.53
C ASP A 172 -4.33 -12.16 -28.82
N ILE A 173 -3.16 -11.54 -28.93
CA ILE A 173 -2.25 -11.65 -30.08
C ILE A 173 -1.54 -13.02 -30.13
N HIS A 174 -1.94 -13.94 -29.25
CA HIS A 174 -1.61 -15.35 -29.30
C HIS A 174 -2.92 -16.09 -29.59
N GLY A 175 -3.09 -16.49 -30.85
CA GLY A 175 -4.35 -16.94 -31.42
C GLY A 175 -4.95 -18.20 -30.81
N GLU A 176 -5.56 -18.07 -29.63
CA GLU A 176 -6.55 -19.01 -29.12
C GLU A 176 -7.81 -18.25 -28.71
N ILE A 177 -8.87 -18.48 -29.48
CA ILE A 177 -10.20 -17.89 -29.28
C ILE A 177 -10.87 -18.69 -28.18
N HIS A 178 -11.06 -18.10 -27.00
CA HIS A 178 -11.95 -18.65 -25.98
C HIS A 178 -13.28 -17.88 -25.98
N GLU A 179 -14.30 -18.53 -26.50
CA GLU A 179 -15.69 -18.08 -26.49
C GLU A 179 -16.24 -18.30 -25.06
N TYR A 180 -16.54 -17.21 -24.34
CA TYR A 180 -17.33 -17.29 -23.11
C TYR A 180 -18.77 -16.88 -23.44
N ALA A 181 -19.64 -17.87 -23.51
CA ALA A 181 -21.08 -17.69 -23.67
C ALA A 181 -21.71 -17.02 -22.43
N ALA A 182 -22.77 -16.24 -22.71
CA ALA A 182 -23.55 -15.40 -21.81
C ALA A 182 -24.14 -16.11 -20.57
#